data_AF-A0A257AB41-F1
#
_entry.id   AF-A0A257AB41-F1
#
_cell.length_a   1.000
_cell.length_b   1.000
_cell.length_c   1.000
_cell.angle_alpha   90.00
_cell.angle_beta   90.00
_cell.angle_gamma   90.00
#
_symmetry.space_group_name_H-M   'P 1'
#
loop_
_entity.id
_entity.type
_entity.pdbx_description
1 polymer ?
#
loop_
_entity_poly.entity_id
_entity_poly.type
_entity_poly.pdbx_seq_one_letter_code
_entity_poly.pdbx_strand_id
1 'polypeptide(L)'
;METGKINITLWDERTEVPFGEDDTIEVRNAYAKKNNYTGKTELQLSREGVVEQTEADIGYNEKITPITDIEIDRTYSIRGFVSGIGEIREFTRRDGGVGQVANMHVSDDTGRIRVTLWGDHAEVVDEIDIGSEVLIIDAQTRTGFSEEVELNLNWNSKVRVLKR
;
A
#
# COMPACT_ATOMS: atom_id res chain seq x y z
N MET A 1 16.09 15.48 10.22
CA MET A 1 14.62 15.63 10.00
C MET A 1 14.28 14.63 8.92
N GLU A 2 13.52 13.61 9.26
CA GLU A 2 13.02 12.63 8.31
C GLU A 2 11.66 13.14 7.84
N THR A 3 11.49 13.32 6.53
CA THR A 3 10.51 14.28 5.99
C THR A 3 9.40 13.64 5.17
N GLY A 4 9.43 12.33 4.93
CA GLY A 4 8.36 11.62 4.24
C GLY A 4 8.85 10.45 3.39
N LYS A 5 7.97 9.99 2.51
CA LYS A 5 8.21 8.91 1.55
C LYS A 5 8.37 9.44 0.14
N ILE A 6 9.17 8.75 -0.67
CA ILE A 6 9.36 9.07 -2.08
C ILE A 6 9.45 7.78 -2.90
N ASN A 7 8.83 7.79 -4.09
CA ASN A 7 8.94 6.68 -5.02
C ASN A 7 10.28 6.74 -5.75
N ILE A 8 10.94 5.60 -5.89
CA ILE A 8 12.15 5.44 -6.69
C ILE A 8 11.84 4.47 -7.82
N THR A 9 12.14 4.84 -9.06
CA THR A 9 12.01 3.95 -10.22
C THR A 9 13.38 3.39 -10.59
N LEU A 10 13.45 2.06 -10.65
CA LEU A 10 14.58 1.28 -11.13
C LEU A 10 14.30 0.82 -12.57
N TRP A 11 15.33 0.77 -13.41
CA TRP A 11 15.24 0.37 -14.81
C TRP A 11 16.31 -0.70 -15.14
N ASP A 12 16.07 -1.46 -16.21
CA ASP A 12 17.00 -2.42 -16.80
C ASP A 12 17.56 -3.43 -15.78
N GLU A 13 18.87 -3.67 -15.78
CA GLU A 13 19.57 -4.64 -14.92
C GLU A 13 19.45 -4.38 -13.40
N ARG A 14 18.73 -3.34 -12.98
CA ARG A 14 18.54 -2.96 -11.57
C ARG A 14 17.14 -3.21 -11.05
N THR A 15 16.29 -3.87 -11.84
CA THR A 15 15.01 -4.37 -11.34
C THR A 15 15.19 -5.59 -10.43
N GLU A 16 16.31 -6.30 -10.58
CA GLU A 16 16.73 -7.37 -9.68
C GLU A 16 17.59 -6.77 -8.56
N VAL A 17 17.06 -6.76 -7.34
CA VAL A 17 17.72 -6.21 -6.16
C VAL A 17 17.89 -7.27 -5.07
N PRO A 18 18.99 -7.25 -4.29
CA PRO A 18 19.27 -8.27 -3.28
C PRO A 18 18.57 -8.00 -1.93
N PHE A 19 17.58 -7.11 -1.89
CA PHE A 19 16.87 -6.67 -0.68
C PHE A 19 15.36 -6.75 -0.87
N GLY A 20 14.63 -6.94 0.23
CA GLY A 20 13.18 -7.10 0.28
C GLY A 20 12.46 -5.97 1.00
N GLU A 21 11.23 -6.24 1.44
CA GLU A 21 10.52 -5.31 2.33
C GLU A 21 11.22 -5.20 3.69
N ASP A 22 11.10 -4.03 4.33
CA ASP A 22 11.74 -3.67 5.61
C ASP A 22 13.26 -3.55 5.63
N ASP A 23 13.95 -3.92 4.54
CA ASP A 23 15.37 -3.66 4.41
C ASP A 23 15.65 -2.16 4.31
N THR A 24 16.67 -1.71 5.04
CA THR A 24 17.17 -0.35 4.91
C THR A 24 18.16 -0.29 3.75
N ILE A 25 17.96 0.68 2.86
CA ILE A 25 18.84 0.90 1.70
C ILE A 25 19.39 2.33 1.68
N GLU A 26 20.65 2.44 1.25
CA GLU A 26 21.25 3.72 0.86
C GLU A 26 21.13 3.88 -0.66
N VAL A 27 20.57 5.02 -1.10
CA VAL A 27 20.47 5.38 -2.50
C VAL A 27 21.36 6.58 -2.80
N ARG A 28 22.30 6.42 -3.73
CA ARG A 28 23.24 7.47 -4.14
C ARG A 28 23.09 7.77 -5.63
N ASN A 29 23.32 9.03 -6.02
CA ASN A 29 23.26 9.51 -7.41
C ASN A 29 21.92 9.25 -8.13
N ALA A 30 20.80 9.23 -7.39
CA ALA A 30 19.47 9.32 -7.96
C ALA A 30 19.11 10.79 -8.26
N TYR A 31 18.34 11.03 -9.32
CA TYR A 31 17.88 12.38 -9.66
C TYR A 31 16.38 12.53 -9.45
N ALA A 32 15.98 13.69 -8.92
CA ALA A 32 14.58 14.04 -8.78
C ALA A 32 13.98 14.36 -10.14
N LYS A 33 12.80 13.80 -10.40
CA LYS A 33 12.00 14.06 -11.59
C LYS A 33 10.55 14.28 -11.19
N LYS A 34 9.84 15.12 -11.94
CA LYS A 34 8.39 15.24 -11.80
C LYS A 34 7.70 14.19 -12.65
N ASN A 35 6.87 13.36 -12.04
CA ASN A 35 6.07 12.38 -12.75
C ASN A 35 5.02 13.10 -13.61
N ASN A 36 4.96 12.80 -14.91
CA ASN A 36 4.08 13.49 -15.85
C ASN A 36 2.59 13.15 -15.66
N TYR A 37 2.28 12.02 -15.02
CA TYR A 37 0.91 11.56 -14.79
C TYR A 37 0.37 12.03 -13.44
N THR A 38 1.16 11.87 -12.38
CA THR A 38 0.73 12.20 -11.01
C THR A 38 1.11 13.60 -10.58
N GLY A 39 2.05 14.25 -11.28
CA GLY A 39 2.61 15.55 -10.92
C GLY A 39 3.51 15.53 -9.67
N LYS A 40 3.70 14.36 -9.05
CA LYS A 40 4.51 14.20 -7.83
C LYS A 40 6.00 14.09 -8.18
N THR A 41 6.85 14.51 -7.24
CA THR A 41 8.29 14.26 -7.34
C THR A 41 8.58 12.78 -7.06
N GLU A 42 9.35 12.16 -7.94
CA GLU A 42 9.91 10.81 -7.83
C GLU A 42 11.43 10.86 -7.99
N LEU A 43 12.14 9.84 -7.51
CA LEU A 43 13.54 9.64 -7.84
C LEU A 43 13.66 8.64 -9.00
N GLN A 44 14.58 8.92 -9.90
CA GLN A 44 14.99 7.96 -10.93
C GLN A 44 16.45 7.62 -10.73
N LEU A 45 16.75 6.32 -10.77
CA LEU A 45 18.11 5.84 -10.66
C LEU A 45 18.78 5.86 -12.04
N SER A 46 19.74 6.76 -12.23
CA SER A 46 20.55 6.85 -13.46
C SER A 46 21.55 5.69 -13.53
N ARG A 47 22.21 5.48 -14.67
CA ARG A 47 23.28 4.46 -14.82
C ARG A 47 24.45 4.60 -13.82
N GLU A 48 24.64 5.74 -13.16
CA GLU A 48 25.67 5.92 -12.12
C GLU A 48 25.10 5.84 -10.70
N GLY A 49 23.78 5.66 -10.59
CA GLY A 49 23.07 5.43 -9.36
C GLY A 49 23.48 4.14 -8.67
N VAL A 50 23.59 4.19 -7.34
CA VAL A 50 23.92 3.06 -6.48
C VAL A 50 22.76 2.84 -5.53
N VAL A 51 22.36 1.59 -5.34
CA VAL A 51 21.41 1.17 -4.31
C VAL A 51 22.00 -0.03 -3.59
N GLU A 52 22.24 0.11 -2.29
CA GLU A 52 22.89 -0.89 -1.45
C GLU A 52 22.16 -1.01 -0.13
N GLN A 53 22.04 -2.23 0.40
CA GLN A 53 21.51 -2.45 1.74
C GLN A 53 22.47 -1.88 2.80
N THR A 54 21.91 -1.38 3.89
CA THR A 54 22.66 -0.81 5.01
C THR A 54 21.96 -1.14 6.33
N GLU A 55 22.69 -1.05 7.44
CA GLU A 55 22.17 -1.22 8.80
C GLU A 55 21.85 0.13 9.47
N ALA A 56 21.81 1.22 8.70
CA ALA A 56 21.44 2.52 9.23
C ALA A 56 20.05 2.47 9.88
N ASP A 57 19.91 3.06 11.06
CA ASP A 57 18.61 3.20 11.71
C ASP A 57 17.83 4.35 11.07
N ILE A 58 16.69 4.04 10.46
CA ILE A 58 15.77 5.03 9.87
C ILE A 58 14.57 5.18 10.81
N GLY A 59 14.37 6.37 11.37
CA GLY A 59 13.28 6.69 12.30
C GLY A 59 11.91 6.96 11.62
N TYR A 60 11.76 6.60 10.36
CA TYR A 60 10.52 6.82 9.61
C TYR A 60 9.41 5.93 10.17
N ASN A 61 8.28 6.56 10.50
CA ASN A 61 7.08 5.87 10.91
C ASN A 61 5.92 6.29 9.99
N GLU A 62 5.22 5.32 9.42
CA GLU A 62 4.03 5.57 8.62
C GLU A 62 2.97 6.26 9.47
N LYS A 63 2.36 7.33 8.93
CA LYS A 63 1.30 8.04 9.64
C LYS A 63 0.01 7.21 9.64
N ILE A 64 -0.27 6.56 10.77
CA ILE A 64 -1.50 5.80 10.97
C ILE A 64 -2.64 6.75 11.39
N THR A 65 -3.77 6.64 10.72
CA THR A 65 -4.98 7.44 10.99
C THR A 65 -6.02 6.57 11.68
N PRO A 66 -6.61 7.01 12.80
CA PRO A 66 -7.75 6.32 13.40
C PRO A 66 -8.91 6.19 12.41
N ILE A 67 -9.62 5.07 12.43
CA ILE A 67 -10.68 4.80 11.46
C ILE A 67 -11.77 5.89 11.46
N THR A 68 -12.12 6.41 12.63
CA THR A 68 -13.14 7.47 12.75
C THR A 68 -12.73 8.83 12.19
N ASP A 69 -11.44 9.07 11.99
CA ASP A 69 -10.90 10.32 11.44
C ASP A 69 -10.79 10.28 9.89
N ILE A 70 -11.24 9.20 9.25
CA ILE A 70 -11.15 9.02 7.81
C ILE A 70 -12.22 9.85 7.09
N GLU A 71 -11.77 10.73 6.21
CA GLU A 71 -12.62 11.59 5.37
C GLU A 71 -12.61 11.15 3.91
N ILE A 72 -13.69 11.40 3.17
CA ILE A 72 -13.75 11.09 1.74
C ILE A 72 -12.73 11.89 0.89
N ASP A 73 -12.44 11.38 -0.31
CA ASP A 73 -11.52 11.97 -1.30
C ASP A 73 -10.07 12.19 -0.85
N ARG A 74 -9.59 11.35 0.08
CA ARG A 74 -8.21 11.37 0.59
C ARG A 74 -7.56 9.99 0.59
N THR A 75 -6.32 9.96 1.05
CA THR A 75 -5.51 8.75 1.18
C THR A 75 -5.08 8.61 2.62
N TYR A 76 -5.25 7.42 3.19
CA TYR A 76 -4.92 7.12 4.58
C TYR A 76 -4.18 5.80 4.71
N SER A 77 -3.32 5.73 5.72
CA SER A 77 -2.74 4.49 6.22
C SER A 77 -3.43 4.15 7.54
N ILE A 78 -3.83 2.91 7.74
CA ILE A 78 -4.50 2.43 8.95
C ILE A 78 -3.83 1.17 9.49
N ARG A 79 -3.97 0.95 10.79
CA ARG A 79 -3.54 -0.28 11.47
C ARG A 79 -4.71 -0.77 12.31
N GLY A 80 -5.00 -2.06 12.25
CA GLY A 80 -6.10 -2.64 13.01
C GLY A 80 -6.19 -4.14 12.83
N PHE A 81 -7.31 -4.69 13.28
CA PHE A 81 -7.58 -6.13 13.27
C PHE A 81 -8.69 -6.45 12.27
N VAL A 82 -8.50 -7.55 11.54
CA VAL A 82 -9.49 -8.05 10.59
C VAL A 82 -10.73 -8.51 11.36
N SER A 83 -11.89 -7.90 11.11
CA SER A 83 -13.16 -8.21 11.79
C SER A 83 -14.22 -8.79 10.85
N GLY A 84 -13.89 -8.95 9.57
CA GLY A 84 -14.72 -9.63 8.57
C GLY A 84 -13.92 -9.90 7.31
N ILE A 85 -14.10 -11.06 6.70
CA ILE A 85 -13.43 -11.46 5.46
C ILE A 85 -14.51 -11.87 4.45
N GLY A 86 -14.40 -11.36 3.24
CA GLY A 86 -15.22 -11.77 2.09
C GLY A 86 -14.41 -12.62 1.13
N GLU A 87 -15.12 -13.41 0.33
CA GLU A 87 -14.51 -14.30 -0.67
C GLU A 87 -13.94 -13.51 -1.86
N ILE A 88 -12.90 -14.08 -2.50
CA ILE A 88 -12.39 -13.60 -3.78
C ILE A 88 -13.44 -13.82 -4.86
N ARG A 89 -13.71 -12.77 -5.64
CA ARG A 89 -14.61 -12.80 -6.80
C ARG A 89 -13.83 -12.46 -8.05
N GLU A 90 -14.01 -13.28 -9.09
CA GLU A 90 -13.40 -13.06 -10.39
C GLU A 90 -14.37 -12.37 -11.36
N PHE A 91 -13.82 -11.58 -12.28
CA PHE A 91 -14.58 -10.93 -13.34
C PHE A 91 -13.72 -10.77 -14.60
N THR A 92 -14.35 -10.71 -15.77
CA THR A 92 -13.66 -10.42 -17.03
C THR A 92 -13.52 -8.91 -17.21
N ARG A 93 -12.29 -8.44 -17.42
CA ARG A 93 -11.97 -7.04 -17.75
C ARG A 93 -12.31 -6.73 -19.21
N ARG A 94 -12.37 -5.44 -19.56
CA ARG A 94 -12.69 -4.99 -20.93
C ARG A 94 -11.68 -5.45 -21.99
N ASP A 95 -10.44 -5.68 -21.59
CA ASP A 95 -9.36 -6.20 -22.43
C ASP A 95 -9.37 -7.74 -22.55
N GLY A 96 -10.33 -8.42 -21.91
CA GLY A 96 -10.43 -9.87 -21.89
C GLY A 96 -9.61 -10.54 -20.77
N GLY A 97 -8.82 -9.79 -20.00
CA GLY A 97 -8.09 -10.33 -18.85
C GLY A 97 -9.00 -10.69 -17.67
N VAL A 98 -8.52 -11.54 -16.77
CA VAL A 98 -9.21 -11.85 -15.51
C VAL A 98 -8.84 -10.79 -14.46
N GLY A 99 -9.84 -10.22 -13.81
CA GLY A 99 -9.69 -9.36 -12.65
C GLY A 99 -10.25 -10.06 -11.41
N GLN A 100 -9.65 -9.77 -10.26
CA GLN A 100 -10.08 -10.27 -8.96
C GLN A 100 -10.41 -9.12 -8.03
N VAL A 101 -11.40 -9.34 -7.17
CA VAL A 101 -11.79 -8.41 -6.11
C VAL A 101 -12.20 -9.19 -4.87
N ALA A 102 -11.71 -8.75 -3.71
CA ALA A 102 -12.17 -9.22 -2.41
C ALA A 102 -12.47 -8.02 -1.51
N ASN A 103 -13.13 -8.27 -0.38
CA ASN A 103 -13.36 -7.23 0.62
C ASN A 103 -13.08 -7.78 2.00
N MET A 104 -12.54 -6.94 2.87
CA MET A 104 -12.41 -7.24 4.28
C MET A 104 -12.92 -6.07 5.12
N HIS A 105 -13.16 -6.31 6.40
CA HIS A 105 -13.39 -5.27 7.38
C HIS A 105 -12.22 -5.23 8.33
N VAL A 106 -11.75 -4.02 8.62
CA VAL A 106 -10.70 -3.77 9.61
C VAL A 106 -11.30 -2.92 10.72
N SER A 107 -10.98 -3.25 11.96
CA SER A 107 -11.42 -2.49 13.14
C SER A 107 -10.22 -2.07 13.98
N ASP A 108 -10.30 -0.88 14.55
CA ASP A 108 -9.42 -0.38 15.60
C ASP A 108 -10.27 0.02 16.81
N ASP A 109 -9.65 0.63 17.83
CA ASP A 109 -10.36 1.05 19.04
C ASP A 109 -11.38 2.18 18.78
N THR A 110 -11.35 2.80 17.60
CA THR A 110 -12.21 3.93 17.25
C THR A 110 -13.38 3.52 16.36
N GLY A 111 -13.21 2.54 15.48
CA GLY A 111 -14.27 2.15 14.56
C GLY A 111 -13.97 0.93 13.70
N ARG A 112 -14.82 0.72 12.70
CA ARG A 112 -14.73 -0.36 11.72
C ARG A 112 -14.90 0.21 10.32
N ILE A 113 -14.06 -0.20 9.38
CA ILE A 113 -14.10 0.24 7.99
C ILE A 113 -14.00 -0.93 7.03
N ARG A 114 -14.70 -0.83 5.90
CA ARG A 114 -14.62 -1.77 4.78
C ARG A 114 -13.44 -1.42 3.89
N VAL A 115 -12.73 -2.45 3.45
CA VAL A 115 -11.54 -2.36 2.62
C VAL A 115 -11.76 -3.22 1.37
N THR A 116 -11.70 -2.60 0.18
CA THR A 116 -11.75 -3.29 -1.11
C THR A 116 -10.35 -3.58 -1.62
N LEU A 117 -10.10 -4.83 -1.95
CA LEU A 117 -8.84 -5.39 -2.41
C LEU A 117 -8.98 -5.78 -3.89
N TRP A 118 -8.03 -5.38 -4.73
CA TRP A 118 -8.06 -5.64 -6.18
C TRP A 118 -6.82 -6.39 -6.63
N GLY A 119 -6.99 -7.29 -7.61
CA GLY A 119 -5.88 -8.07 -8.18
C GLY A 119 -5.14 -8.83 -7.08
N ASP A 120 -3.81 -8.76 -7.09
CA ASP A 120 -2.92 -9.46 -6.15
C ASP A 120 -3.24 -9.12 -4.68
N HIS A 121 -3.73 -7.92 -4.37
CA HIS A 121 -4.16 -7.58 -3.01
C HIS A 121 -5.35 -8.43 -2.53
N ALA A 122 -6.17 -8.95 -3.45
CA ALA A 122 -7.32 -9.78 -3.11
C ALA A 122 -6.89 -11.14 -2.55
N GLU A 123 -5.75 -11.68 -2.99
CA GLU A 123 -5.22 -12.98 -2.53
C GLU A 123 -4.88 -12.99 -1.04
N VAL A 124 -4.64 -11.82 -0.44
CA VAL A 124 -4.38 -11.67 1.00
C VAL A 124 -5.50 -12.21 1.86
N VAL A 125 -6.75 -12.27 1.37
CA VAL A 125 -7.88 -12.83 2.14
C VAL A 125 -7.73 -14.33 2.40
N ASP A 126 -6.95 -15.05 1.60
CA ASP A 126 -6.66 -16.47 1.78
C ASP A 126 -5.52 -16.69 2.80
N GLU A 127 -4.81 -15.63 3.19
CA GLU A 127 -3.65 -15.68 4.09
C GLU A 127 -3.93 -15.14 5.50
N ILE A 128 -5.14 -14.61 5.73
CA ILE A 128 -5.57 -13.97 6.99
C ILE A 128 -6.79 -14.65 7.60
N ASP A 129 -6.87 -14.60 8.92
CA ASP A 129 -8.04 -14.98 9.71
C ASP A 129 -8.69 -13.76 10.38
N ILE A 130 -9.92 -13.92 10.85
CA ILE A 130 -10.54 -12.93 11.76
C ILE A 130 -9.66 -12.80 13.00
N GLY A 131 -9.32 -11.55 13.35
CA GLY A 131 -8.38 -11.23 14.43
C GLY A 131 -6.95 -11.02 13.96
N SER A 132 -6.62 -11.28 12.69
CA SER A 132 -5.27 -10.98 12.15
C SER A 132 -5.01 -9.48 12.21
N GLU A 133 -3.79 -9.11 12.62
CA GLU A 133 -3.37 -7.71 12.64
C GLU A 133 -2.86 -7.31 11.26
N VAL A 134 -3.40 -6.22 10.71
CA VAL A 134 -3.03 -5.70 9.39
C VAL A 134 -2.60 -4.24 9.44
N LEU A 135 -1.61 -3.91 8.62
CA LEU A 135 -1.20 -2.56 8.28
C LEU A 135 -1.54 -2.29 6.82
N ILE A 136 -2.40 -1.29 6.59
CA ILE A 136 -2.79 -0.84 5.26
C ILE A 136 -2.15 0.53 5.03
N ILE A 137 -1.44 0.69 3.93
CA ILE A 137 -0.69 1.89 3.60
C ILE A 137 -1.24 2.48 2.30
N ASP A 138 -1.43 3.80 2.28
CA ASP A 138 -1.88 4.56 1.10
C ASP A 138 -3.17 4.05 0.46
N ALA A 139 -4.17 3.68 1.28
CA ALA A 139 -5.49 3.32 0.76
C ALA A 139 -6.29 4.59 0.40
N GLN A 140 -6.91 4.57 -0.77
CA GLN A 140 -7.74 5.68 -1.24
C GLN A 140 -9.15 5.54 -0.70
N THR A 141 -9.73 6.60 -0.17
CA THR A 141 -11.13 6.59 0.25
C THR A 141 -12.07 6.65 -0.94
N ARG A 142 -13.18 5.92 -0.88
CA ARG A 142 -14.26 5.97 -1.86
C ARG A 142 -15.60 5.89 -1.15
N THR A 143 -16.63 6.48 -1.74
CA THR A 143 -18.01 6.30 -1.30
C THR A 143 -18.50 4.92 -1.70
N GLY A 144 -18.86 4.11 -0.70
CA GLY A 144 -19.48 2.80 -0.86
C GLY A 144 -20.92 2.89 -1.39
N PHE A 145 -21.52 1.74 -1.66
CA PHE A 145 -22.90 1.66 -2.16
C PHE A 145 -23.94 2.16 -1.13
N SER A 146 -23.61 2.13 0.16
CA SER A 146 -24.42 2.60 1.29
C SER A 146 -24.15 4.05 1.68
N GLU A 147 -23.42 4.82 0.86
CA GLU A 147 -22.92 6.17 1.17
C GLU A 147 -21.88 6.22 2.31
N GLU A 148 -21.46 5.07 2.84
CA GLU A 148 -20.39 4.98 3.82
C GLU A 148 -19.00 5.18 3.17
N VAL A 149 -18.06 5.71 3.95
CA VAL A 149 -16.67 5.83 3.51
C VAL A 149 -15.99 4.46 3.60
N GLU A 150 -15.39 4.02 2.51
CA GLU A 150 -14.64 2.78 2.42
C GLU A 150 -13.21 3.05 1.95
N LEU A 151 -12.30 2.13 2.24
CA LEU A 151 -10.93 2.14 1.73
C LEU A 151 -10.80 1.26 0.49
N ASN A 152 -10.06 1.74 -0.49
CA ASN A 152 -9.78 1.06 -1.75
C ASN A 152 -8.26 0.94 -1.93
N LEU A 153 -7.77 -0.30 -2.03
CA LEU A 153 -6.36 -0.56 -2.32
C LEU A 153 -6.15 -0.58 -3.83
N ASN A 154 -5.36 0.36 -4.31
CA ASN A 154 -4.93 0.42 -5.69
C ASN A 154 -3.46 -0.02 -5.82
N TRP A 155 -2.87 0.14 -7.00
CA TRP A 155 -1.48 -0.25 -7.28
C TRP A 155 -0.42 0.51 -6.47
N ASN A 156 -0.75 1.65 -5.85
CA ASN A 156 0.13 2.37 -4.93
C ASN A 156 -0.07 1.97 -3.47
N SER A 157 -1.15 1.26 -3.16
CA SER A 157 -1.45 0.85 -1.79
C SER A 157 -0.69 -0.42 -1.43
N LYS A 158 -0.46 -0.61 -0.13
CA LYS A 158 0.08 -1.86 0.41
C LYS A 158 -0.81 -2.39 1.53
N VAL A 159 -0.87 -3.71 1.66
CA VAL A 159 -1.41 -4.40 2.82
C VAL A 159 -0.34 -5.34 3.37
N ARG A 160 -0.13 -5.32 4.67
CA ARG A 160 0.85 -6.17 5.37
C ARG A 160 0.16 -6.87 6.53
N VAL A 161 0.32 -8.17 6.61
CA VAL A 161 -0.15 -8.98 7.75
C VAL A 161 0.96 -8.98 8.79
N LEU A 162 0.73 -8.35 9.95
CA LEU A 162 1.76 -8.15 10.97
C LEU A 162 1.89 -9.33 11.93
N LYS A 163 0.76 -9.96 12.28
CA LYS A 163 0.71 -11.13 13.17
C LYS A 163 -0.45 -12.03 12.80
N ARG A 164 -0.18 -13.34 12.84
CA ARG A 164 -1.16 -14.43 12.92
C ARG A 164 -1.38 -14.81 14.37
#